data_AF-A0A1X0R4C6-F1
#
_entry.id   AF-A0A1X0R4C6-F1
#
_cell.length_a   1.000
_cell.length_b   1.000
_cell.length_c   1.000
_cell.angle_alpha   90.00
_cell.angle_beta   90.00
_cell.angle_gamma   90.00
#
_symmetry.space_group_name_H-M   'P 1'
#
loop_
_entity.id
_entity.type
_entity.pdbx_description
1 polymer ?
#
loop_
_entity_poly.entity_id
_entity_poly.type
_entity_poly.pdbx_seq_one_letter_code
_entity_poly.pdbx_strand_id
1 'polypeptide(L)'
;MSSISSQSNFIQKHKELSLFTRDRIIGQHESNRNAQKIDDFLGIDLMRLIGCNIGPQVHRLMTTSHYDTDSPFVNPLKLTNSSIYDIVVNLVKSHLVPTSFSGSLQNFAFKAGYNRAVDWIHFMKYTMSATMLHHFENDAKNALIAMSQICNIVTQREIDEADLMLLKRYINKWSAWLASSVKDKKLAPWVFGICQQMLTHLARTIECLGPMPSYSAFNMETTIGQFKKAIKSRKDPGTNAGNVLVVSAAEHDRERTQCTTEPLRLNSHVLSVDTVDELDYEVWGPFKTLCNSTASTTNQTTTWRI
;
A
#
# COMPACT_ATOMS: atom_id res chain seq x y z
N MET A 1 12.11 -10.74 -62.37
CA MET A 1 12.21 -11.79 -61.34
C MET A 1 11.68 -11.18 -60.05
N SER A 2 10.54 -11.68 -59.60
CA SER A 2 9.69 -11.09 -58.56
C SER A 2 10.29 -11.16 -57.16
N SER A 3 10.09 -10.06 -56.44
CA SER A 3 10.06 -9.93 -54.99
C SER A 3 8.88 -10.69 -54.39
N ILE A 4 9.12 -11.47 -53.32
CA ILE A 4 8.07 -12.06 -52.49
C ILE A 4 8.23 -11.55 -51.06
N SER A 5 7.25 -10.75 -50.66
CA SER A 5 6.95 -10.39 -49.27
C SER A 5 6.44 -11.61 -48.50
N SER A 6 6.85 -11.75 -47.24
CA SER A 6 6.18 -12.61 -46.27
C SER A 6 5.56 -11.72 -45.19
N GLN A 7 4.30 -11.34 -45.39
CA GLN A 7 3.43 -10.79 -44.34
C GLN A 7 2.98 -11.93 -43.44
N SER A 8 3.31 -11.88 -42.15
CA SER A 8 2.64 -12.71 -41.15
C SER A 8 1.50 -11.93 -40.54
N ASN A 9 0.26 -12.34 -40.85
CA ASN A 9 -0.97 -11.76 -40.32
C ASN A 9 -1.16 -12.17 -38.85
N PHE A 10 -0.86 -11.27 -37.92
CA PHE A 10 -1.36 -11.39 -36.54
C PHE A 10 -2.75 -10.76 -36.47
N ILE A 11 -3.77 -11.60 -36.53
CA ILE A 11 -5.17 -11.22 -36.32
C ILE A 11 -5.34 -10.80 -34.85
N GLN A 12 -5.45 -9.50 -34.62
CA GLN A 12 -5.80 -8.92 -33.33
C GLN A 12 -7.30 -9.18 -33.08
N LYS A 13 -7.61 -10.21 -32.27
CA LYS A 13 -8.97 -10.40 -31.75
C LYS A 13 -9.33 -9.20 -30.88
N HIS A 14 -10.08 -8.25 -31.45
CA HIS A 14 -10.86 -7.28 -30.69
C HIS A 14 -11.81 -8.06 -29.79
N LYS A 15 -11.51 -8.11 -28.49
CA LYS A 15 -12.43 -8.62 -27.49
C LYS A 15 -13.43 -7.49 -27.24
N GLU A 16 -14.54 -7.50 -27.97
CA GLU A 16 -15.66 -6.61 -27.66
C GLU A 16 -16.02 -6.79 -26.19
N LEU A 17 -15.96 -5.70 -25.43
CA LEU A 17 -16.44 -5.66 -24.05
C LEU A 17 -17.93 -6.01 -24.09
N SER A 18 -18.31 -7.08 -23.38
CA SER A 18 -19.70 -7.50 -23.26
C SER A 18 -20.58 -6.32 -22.83
N LEU A 19 -21.77 -6.20 -23.43
CA LEU A 19 -22.82 -5.23 -23.07
C LEU A 19 -23.03 -5.12 -21.54
N PHE A 20 -22.79 -6.20 -20.81
CA PHE A 20 -22.81 -6.27 -19.34
C PHE A 20 -21.90 -5.27 -18.61
N THR A 21 -20.79 -4.82 -19.22
CA THR A 21 -19.84 -3.87 -18.60
C THR A 21 -20.21 -2.42 -18.87
N ARG A 22 -21.01 -2.16 -19.93
CA ARG A 22 -21.32 -0.80 -20.39
C ARG A 22 -22.41 -0.14 -19.55
N ASP A 23 -23.39 -0.93 -19.12
CA ASP A 23 -24.56 -0.42 -18.39
C ASP A 23 -24.27 -0.12 -16.90
N ARG A 24 -23.21 -0.70 -16.33
CA ARG A 24 -22.83 -0.48 -14.92
C ARG A 24 -22.16 0.87 -14.66
N ILE A 25 -21.55 1.47 -15.69
CA ILE A 25 -20.82 2.76 -15.57
C ILE A 25 -21.80 3.94 -15.54
N ILE A 26 -22.98 3.80 -16.14
CA ILE A 26 -23.99 4.86 -16.20
C ILE A 26 -24.99 4.76 -15.03
N GLY A 27 -25.34 3.55 -14.57
CA GLY A 27 -26.32 3.36 -13.50
C GLY A 27 -25.87 3.70 -12.07
N GLN A 28 -24.57 3.80 -11.79
CA GLN A 28 -24.09 4.05 -10.42
C GLN A 28 -24.18 5.53 -9.98
N HIS A 29 -24.43 6.47 -10.88
CA HIS A 29 -24.57 7.88 -10.52
C HIS A 29 -26.02 8.26 -10.10
N GLU A 30 -27.01 7.40 -10.36
CA GLU A 30 -28.43 7.65 -10.03
C GLU A 30 -29.01 6.77 -8.91
N SER A 31 -28.32 5.68 -8.52
CA SER A 31 -28.79 4.76 -7.47
C SER A 31 -28.54 5.24 -6.02
N ASN A 32 -28.12 6.49 -5.84
CA ASN A 32 -27.76 7.06 -4.53
C ASN A 32 -28.98 7.46 -3.66
N ARG A 33 -30.17 6.90 -3.92
CA ARG A 33 -31.40 7.21 -3.16
C ARG A 33 -31.99 6.09 -2.32
N ASN A 34 -31.55 4.85 -2.49
CA ASN A 34 -32.00 3.74 -1.66
C ASN A 34 -30.78 3.07 -1.03
N ALA A 35 -30.40 3.57 0.15
CA ALA A 35 -29.40 2.99 1.01
C ALA A 35 -29.83 1.58 1.44
N GLN A 36 -29.47 0.59 0.65
CA GLN A 36 -29.48 -0.80 1.10
C GLN A 36 -28.10 -1.06 1.72
N LYS A 37 -28.16 -1.35 3.02
CA LYS A 37 -27.09 -1.73 3.93
C LYS A 37 -26.18 -2.79 3.28
N ILE A 38 -25.06 -2.37 2.72
CA ILE A 38 -23.98 -3.27 2.32
C ILE A 38 -23.15 -3.51 3.58
N ASP A 39 -23.50 -4.59 4.29
CA ASP A 39 -22.72 -5.21 5.38
C ASP A 39 -21.52 -6.03 4.81
N ASP A 40 -21.01 -5.66 3.63
CA ASP A 40 -19.91 -6.41 3.00
C ASP A 40 -18.57 -5.87 3.51
N PHE A 41 -18.03 -6.58 4.49
CA PHE A 41 -16.63 -6.49 4.90
C PHE A 41 -15.73 -6.71 3.67
N LEU A 42 -15.18 -5.62 3.15
CA LEU A 42 -14.08 -5.68 2.21
C LEU A 42 -12.81 -5.81 3.05
N GLY A 43 -12.09 -6.93 2.95
CA GLY A 43 -10.79 -7.15 3.60
C GLY A 43 -9.72 -6.20 3.08
N ILE A 44 -9.91 -4.91 3.33
CA ILE A 44 -9.08 -3.79 2.90
C ILE A 44 -8.00 -3.63 3.96
N ASP A 45 -6.77 -4.06 3.67
CA ASP A 45 -5.62 -3.74 4.51
C ASP A 45 -4.70 -2.71 3.84
N LEU A 46 -3.94 -1.98 4.65
CA LEU A 46 -3.06 -0.90 4.23
C LEU A 46 -2.02 -1.38 3.21
N MET A 47 -1.45 -2.56 3.44
CA MET A 47 -0.40 -3.11 2.61
C MET A 47 -0.94 -3.49 1.22
N ARG A 48 -2.09 -4.17 1.15
CA ARG A 48 -2.66 -4.55 -0.15
C ARG A 48 -3.27 -3.37 -0.88
N LEU A 49 -4.09 -2.55 -0.23
CA LEU A 49 -4.75 -1.44 -0.93
C LEU A 49 -3.73 -0.39 -1.37
N ILE A 50 -2.95 0.16 -0.44
CA ILE A 50 -2.01 1.25 -0.76
C ILE A 50 -0.73 0.69 -1.37
N GLY A 51 -0.10 -0.27 -0.70
CA GLY A 51 1.22 -0.76 -1.09
C GLY A 51 1.24 -1.62 -2.36
N CYS A 52 0.32 -2.56 -2.52
CA CYS A 52 0.32 -3.47 -3.67
C CYS A 52 -0.48 -2.94 -4.88
N ASN A 53 -1.40 -1.99 -4.68
CA ASN A 53 -2.31 -1.55 -5.74
C ASN A 53 -2.24 -0.06 -6.06
N ILE A 54 -2.65 0.82 -5.14
CA ILE A 54 -2.75 2.27 -5.40
C ILE A 54 -1.37 2.88 -5.68
N GLY A 55 -0.34 2.57 -4.90
CA GLY A 55 1.02 3.06 -5.12
C GLY A 55 1.56 2.69 -6.50
N PRO A 56 1.59 1.39 -6.87
CA PRO A 56 1.97 0.97 -8.22
C PRO A 56 1.11 1.58 -9.34
N GLN A 57 -0.19 1.78 -9.10
CA GLN A 57 -1.08 2.42 -10.07
C GLN A 57 -0.71 3.89 -10.29
N VAL A 58 -0.48 4.66 -9.22
CA VAL A 58 -0.07 6.07 -9.32
C VAL A 58 1.29 6.19 -10.00
N HIS A 59 2.23 5.31 -9.70
CA HIS A 59 3.48 5.23 -10.45
C HIS A 59 3.24 4.95 -11.95
N ARG A 60 2.37 3.98 -12.28
CA ARG A 60 2.03 3.69 -13.69
C ARG A 60 1.38 4.88 -14.40
N LEU A 61 0.56 5.67 -13.70
CA LEU A 61 -0.01 6.93 -14.23
C LEU A 61 1.08 7.93 -14.61
N MET A 62 2.22 7.91 -13.91
CA MET A 62 3.30 8.87 -14.12
C MET A 62 4.33 8.43 -15.15
N THR A 63 4.67 7.14 -15.19
CA THR A 63 5.83 6.65 -15.95
C THR A 63 5.46 5.83 -17.19
N THR A 64 4.27 5.22 -17.21
CA THR A 64 3.84 4.33 -18.30
C THR A 64 2.74 4.97 -19.13
N SER A 65 2.50 4.48 -20.34
CA SER A 65 1.39 4.94 -21.18
C SER A 65 0.14 4.08 -21.04
N HIS A 66 0.08 3.27 -19.97
CA HIS A 66 -1.00 2.31 -19.75
C HIS A 66 -2.38 2.97 -19.55
N TYR A 67 -2.40 4.21 -19.06
CA TYR A 67 -3.63 4.98 -18.84
C TYR A 67 -3.74 6.18 -19.79
N ASP A 68 -2.82 6.29 -20.76
CA ASP A 68 -2.91 7.32 -21.78
C ASP A 68 -4.04 6.91 -22.75
N THR A 69 -4.77 7.90 -23.24
CA THR A 69 -5.77 7.71 -24.30
C THR A 69 -5.15 8.05 -25.66
N ASP A 70 -5.66 7.51 -26.75
CA ASP A 70 -5.27 7.86 -28.14
C ASP A 70 -5.67 9.30 -28.56
N SER A 71 -6.04 10.12 -27.59
CA SER A 71 -6.49 11.50 -27.70
C SER A 71 -5.30 12.45 -27.87
N PRO A 72 -5.49 13.62 -28.52
CA PRO A 72 -4.45 14.66 -28.56
C PRO A 72 -4.13 15.24 -27.17
N PHE A 73 -4.99 14.99 -26.17
CA PHE A 73 -4.78 15.48 -24.81
C PHE A 73 -3.82 14.59 -24.04
N VAL A 74 -2.74 15.19 -23.55
CA VAL A 74 -1.69 14.51 -22.81
C VAL A 74 -2.16 14.20 -21.38
N ASN A 75 -1.79 13.02 -20.90
CA ASN A 75 -1.96 12.64 -19.51
C ASN A 75 -1.26 13.65 -18.58
N PRO A 76 -1.99 14.36 -17.70
CA PRO A 76 -1.46 15.45 -16.89
C PRO A 76 -0.48 15.00 -15.79
N LEU A 77 -0.40 13.69 -15.52
CA LEU A 77 0.56 13.10 -14.60
C LEU A 77 1.76 12.49 -15.31
N LYS A 78 1.79 12.49 -16.64
CA LYS A 78 2.88 11.88 -17.40
C LYS A 78 4.18 12.66 -17.20
N LEU A 79 5.18 12.00 -16.66
CA LEU A 79 6.52 12.56 -16.54
C LEU A 79 7.31 12.39 -17.84
N THR A 80 8.12 13.39 -18.17
CA THR A 80 9.12 13.29 -19.23
C THR A 80 10.36 12.54 -18.73
N ASN A 81 11.16 11.99 -19.63
CA ASN A 81 12.44 11.36 -19.27
C ASN A 81 13.39 12.32 -18.52
N SER A 82 13.36 13.61 -18.86
CA SER A 82 14.16 14.63 -18.17
C SER A 82 13.66 14.84 -16.73
N SER A 83 12.34 14.93 -16.53
CA SER A 83 11.75 15.02 -15.19
C SER A 83 12.07 13.79 -14.34
N ILE A 84 11.99 12.59 -14.93
CA ILE A 84 12.34 11.34 -14.25
C ILE A 84 13.80 11.36 -13.79
N TYR A 85 14.72 11.82 -14.64
CA TYR A 85 16.13 11.95 -14.29
C TYR A 85 16.35 12.94 -13.14
N ASP A 86 15.72 14.12 -13.19
CA ASP A 86 15.79 15.12 -12.11
C ASP A 86 15.28 14.56 -10.78
N ILE A 87 14.13 13.86 -10.80
CA ILE A 87 13.58 13.18 -9.62
C ILE A 87 14.58 12.18 -9.05
N VAL A 88 15.19 11.34 -9.88
CA VAL A 88 16.18 10.33 -9.43
C VAL A 88 17.39 11.00 -8.78
N VAL A 89 17.91 12.07 -9.38
CA VAL A 89 19.02 12.85 -8.81
C VAL A 89 18.62 13.45 -7.46
N ASN A 90 17.42 14.02 -7.37
CA ASN A 90 16.91 14.60 -6.13
C ASN A 90 16.67 13.55 -5.05
N LEU A 91 16.19 12.35 -5.41
CA LEU A 91 16.03 11.23 -4.48
C LEU A 91 17.36 10.76 -3.89
N VAL A 92 18.39 10.63 -4.72
CA VAL A 92 19.74 10.25 -4.27
C VAL A 92 20.35 11.31 -3.35
N LYS A 93 20.13 12.59 -3.65
CA LYS A 93 20.58 13.71 -2.81
C LYS A 93 19.77 13.85 -1.51
N SER A 94 18.51 13.43 -1.52
CA SER A 94 17.64 13.59 -0.37
C SER A 94 17.94 12.53 0.69
N HIS A 95 18.37 12.96 1.88
CA HIS A 95 18.40 12.13 3.08
C HIS A 95 16.99 11.86 3.66
N LEU A 96 15.95 12.08 2.86
CA LEU A 96 14.54 11.99 3.28
C LEU A 96 14.06 10.56 3.53
N VAL A 97 14.89 9.57 3.20
CA VAL A 97 14.64 8.16 3.50
C VAL A 97 15.53 7.78 4.68
N PRO A 98 14.98 7.62 5.89
CA PRO A 98 15.72 7.09 7.02
C PRO A 98 16.45 5.80 6.65
N THR A 99 17.72 5.70 7.03
CA THR A 99 18.58 4.53 6.79
C THR A 99 18.05 3.24 7.42
N SER A 100 17.11 3.35 8.38
CA SER A 100 16.36 2.25 8.96
C SER A 100 15.40 1.57 7.98
N PHE A 101 15.05 2.21 6.86
CA PHE A 101 14.27 1.58 5.81
C PHE A 101 15.20 0.79 4.88
N SER A 102 15.09 -0.54 4.89
CA SER A 102 15.81 -1.41 3.94
C SER A 102 15.33 -1.30 2.48
N GLY A 103 14.54 -0.27 2.15
CA GLY A 103 13.96 -0.06 0.83
C GLY A 103 14.81 0.85 -0.04
N SER A 104 15.14 0.42 -1.25
CA SER A 104 15.86 1.26 -2.22
C SER A 104 14.87 2.08 -3.05
N LEU A 105 14.53 3.28 -2.58
CA LEU A 105 13.71 4.25 -3.33
C LEU A 105 14.38 4.76 -4.62
N GLN A 106 15.69 4.55 -4.77
CA GLN A 106 16.45 4.85 -6.01
C GLN A 106 15.92 4.08 -7.23
N ASN A 107 15.21 2.97 -7.00
CA ASN A 107 14.63 2.12 -8.04
C ASN A 107 13.25 2.60 -8.54
N PHE A 108 12.70 3.67 -7.96
CA PHE A 108 11.34 4.16 -8.26
C PHE A 108 11.09 4.32 -9.77
N ALA A 109 12.00 4.96 -10.50
CA ALA A 109 11.84 5.25 -11.92
C ALA A 109 12.09 4.06 -12.86
N PHE A 110 12.96 3.12 -12.48
CA PHE A 110 13.51 2.13 -13.40
C PHE A 110 13.13 0.68 -13.08
N LYS A 111 12.63 0.41 -11.87
CA LYS A 111 12.48 -0.95 -11.32
C LYS A 111 11.26 -1.08 -10.41
N ALA A 112 10.12 -0.54 -10.82
CA ALA A 112 8.85 -0.64 -10.08
C ALA A 112 8.46 -2.08 -9.69
N GLY A 113 8.86 -3.09 -10.47
CA GLY A 113 8.61 -4.51 -10.16
C GLY A 113 9.39 -5.06 -8.96
N TYR A 114 10.40 -4.35 -8.46
CA TYR A 114 11.20 -4.77 -7.30
C TYR A 114 10.80 -4.07 -5.99
N ASN A 115 9.95 -3.05 -6.07
CA ASN A 115 9.50 -2.30 -4.90
C ASN A 115 8.48 -3.13 -4.11
N ARG A 116 8.69 -3.24 -2.80
CA ARG A 116 7.76 -3.90 -1.88
C ARG A 116 6.59 -2.96 -1.56
N ALA A 117 5.52 -3.52 -1.02
CA ALA A 117 4.34 -2.75 -0.59
C ALA A 117 4.69 -1.59 0.37
N VAL A 118 5.61 -1.84 1.31
CA VAL A 118 6.10 -0.81 2.24
C VAL A 118 6.85 0.32 1.53
N ASP A 119 7.59 0.01 0.46
CA ASP A 119 8.34 0.99 -0.31
C ASP A 119 7.36 1.92 -1.06
N TRP A 120 6.26 1.37 -1.56
CA TRP A 120 5.16 2.15 -2.17
C TRP A 120 4.44 3.04 -1.17
N ILE A 121 4.16 2.56 0.04
CA ILE A 121 3.50 3.37 1.08
C ILE A 121 4.38 4.57 1.44
N HIS A 122 5.67 4.36 1.66
CA HIS A 122 6.59 5.47 1.96
C HIS A 122 6.74 6.43 0.78
N PHE A 123 6.80 5.90 -0.44
CA PHE A 123 6.83 6.72 -1.64
C PHE A 123 5.63 7.67 -1.70
N MET A 124 4.43 7.14 -1.55
CA MET A 124 3.19 7.92 -1.63
C MET A 124 3.07 8.94 -0.49
N LYS A 125 3.54 8.56 0.71
CA LYS A 125 3.45 9.38 1.92
C LYS A 125 4.41 10.57 1.92
N TYR A 126 5.68 10.33 1.59
CA TYR A 126 6.76 11.30 1.79
C TYR A 126 7.39 11.74 0.47
N THR A 127 7.78 10.77 -0.34
CA THR A 127 8.66 10.99 -1.47
C THR A 127 7.97 11.75 -2.61
N MET A 128 6.77 11.31 -3.00
CA MET A 128 6.01 11.87 -4.11
C MET A 128 5.77 13.37 -3.93
N SER A 129 5.33 13.77 -2.73
CA SER A 129 5.09 15.18 -2.42
C SER A 129 6.36 16.02 -2.35
N ALA A 130 7.47 15.44 -1.90
CA ALA A 130 8.73 16.17 -1.73
C ALA A 130 9.51 16.37 -3.04
N THR A 131 9.51 15.39 -3.95
CA THR A 131 10.41 15.40 -5.11
C THR A 131 9.73 15.56 -6.46
N MET A 132 8.40 15.41 -6.55
CA MET A 132 7.73 15.32 -7.85
C MET A 132 6.76 16.46 -8.15
N LEU A 133 6.28 17.18 -7.12
CA LEU A 133 5.19 18.15 -7.29
C LEU A 133 5.53 19.35 -8.18
N HIS A 134 6.79 19.73 -8.32
CA HIS A 134 7.21 20.85 -9.18
C HIS A 134 7.16 20.51 -10.68
N HIS A 135 7.04 19.23 -11.03
CA HIS A 135 6.93 18.79 -12.41
C HIS A 135 5.48 18.78 -12.93
N PHE A 136 4.50 19.09 -12.08
CA PHE A 136 3.08 19.00 -12.41
C PHE A 136 2.39 20.36 -12.35
N GLU A 137 1.39 20.53 -13.21
CA GLU A 137 0.47 21.68 -13.15
C GLU A 137 -0.33 21.69 -11.84
N ASN A 138 -0.88 22.85 -11.49
CA ASN A 138 -1.55 23.06 -10.20
C ASN A 138 -2.67 22.05 -9.90
N ASP A 139 -3.47 21.67 -10.90
CA ASP A 139 -4.58 20.73 -10.70
C ASP A 139 -4.07 19.31 -10.40
N ALA A 140 -3.12 18.83 -11.18
CA ALA A 140 -2.49 17.52 -10.98
C ALA A 140 -1.72 17.49 -9.65
N LYS A 141 -0.97 18.56 -9.34
CA LYS A 141 -0.28 18.75 -8.06
C LYS A 141 -1.25 18.66 -6.88
N ASN A 142 -2.40 19.33 -6.97
CA ASN A 142 -3.45 19.31 -5.95
C ASN A 142 -4.05 17.92 -5.73
N ALA A 143 -4.17 17.12 -6.78
CA ALA A 143 -4.63 15.74 -6.71
C ALA A 143 -3.58 14.82 -6.07
N LEU A 144 -2.31 14.97 -6.42
CA LEU A 144 -1.21 14.21 -5.80
C LEU A 144 -1.03 14.53 -4.32
N ILE A 145 -1.16 15.81 -3.94
CA ILE A 145 -1.17 16.20 -2.52
C ILE A 145 -2.32 15.50 -1.80
N ALA A 146 -3.53 15.49 -2.37
CA ALA A 146 -4.66 14.78 -1.76
C ALA A 146 -4.34 13.30 -1.56
N MET A 147 -3.73 12.64 -2.54
CA MET A 147 -3.31 11.26 -2.44
C MET A 147 -2.24 11.03 -1.36
N SER A 148 -1.23 11.91 -1.24
CA SER A 148 -0.27 11.85 -0.14
C SER A 148 -0.94 12.04 1.23
N GLN A 149 -1.94 12.92 1.33
CA GLN A 149 -2.68 13.13 2.58
C GLN A 149 -3.55 11.93 2.95
N ILE A 150 -4.18 11.27 1.97
CA ILE A 150 -4.84 9.97 2.19
C ILE A 150 -3.84 9.00 2.82
N CYS A 151 -2.65 8.84 2.22
CA CYS A 151 -1.62 7.95 2.73
C CYS A 151 -1.09 8.36 4.12
N ASN A 152 -1.04 9.65 4.44
CA ASN A 152 -0.68 10.13 5.77
C ASN A 152 -1.68 9.66 6.81
N ILE A 153 -2.97 9.94 6.62
CA ILE A 153 -4.03 9.63 7.59
C ILE A 153 -4.13 8.13 7.82
N VAL A 154 -4.18 7.35 6.74
CA VAL A 154 -4.45 5.90 6.82
C VAL A 154 -3.27 5.10 7.40
N THR A 155 -2.10 5.74 7.57
CA THR A 155 -0.93 5.16 8.23
C THR A 155 -0.79 5.57 9.70
N GLN A 156 -1.67 6.44 10.20
CA GLN A 156 -1.69 6.81 11.62
C GLN A 156 -2.21 5.64 12.46
N ARG A 157 -1.66 5.51 13.67
CA ARG A 157 -2.07 4.50 14.66
C ARG A 157 -3.32 4.89 15.43
N GLU A 158 -3.61 6.18 15.48
CA GLU A 158 -4.74 6.79 16.14
C GLU A 158 -5.35 7.75 15.12
N ILE A 159 -6.67 7.67 14.94
CA ILE A 159 -7.42 8.46 13.96
C ILE A 159 -8.67 8.97 14.68
N ASP A 160 -8.91 10.27 14.64
CA ASP A 160 -10.11 10.88 15.20
C ASP A 160 -11.17 11.18 14.12
N GLU A 161 -12.31 11.72 14.54
CA GLU A 161 -13.40 12.07 13.62
C GLU A 161 -13.00 13.19 12.63
N ALA A 162 -12.13 14.11 13.04
CA ALA A 162 -11.65 15.18 12.17
C ALA A 162 -10.75 14.63 11.05
N ASP A 163 -9.89 13.67 11.38
CA ASP A 163 -9.07 12.93 10.43
C ASP A 163 -9.95 12.15 9.43
N LEU A 164 -11.04 11.51 9.90
CA LEU A 164 -12.00 10.83 9.02
C LEU A 164 -12.71 11.78 8.06
N MET A 165 -13.11 12.96 8.52
CA MET A 165 -13.68 14.00 7.66
C MET A 165 -12.67 14.48 6.60
N LEU A 166 -11.41 14.70 7.01
CA LEU A 166 -10.34 15.07 6.09
C LEU A 166 -10.06 13.96 5.08
N LEU A 167 -10.04 12.70 5.51
CA LEU A 167 -9.84 11.53 4.66
C LEU A 167 -10.92 11.47 3.57
N LYS A 168 -12.21 11.57 3.94
CA LYS A 168 -13.33 11.63 2.98
C LYS A 168 -13.14 12.76 1.97
N ARG A 169 -12.75 13.95 2.45
CA ARG A 169 -12.50 15.12 1.59
C ARG A 169 -11.36 14.87 0.60
N TYR A 170 -10.23 14.30 1.03
CA TYR A 170 -9.10 14.03 0.14
C TYR A 170 -9.40 12.91 -0.86
N ILE A 171 -10.10 11.85 -0.46
CA ILE A 171 -10.58 10.79 -1.36
C ILE A 171 -11.47 11.38 -2.45
N ASN A 172 -12.42 12.25 -2.07
CA ASN A 172 -13.31 12.92 -3.02
C ASN A 172 -12.53 13.83 -3.96
N LYS A 173 -11.55 14.59 -3.46
CA LYS A 173 -10.71 15.47 -4.28
C LYS A 173 -9.92 14.67 -5.33
N TRP A 174 -9.29 13.57 -4.94
CA TRP A 174 -8.59 12.68 -5.85
C TRP A 174 -9.53 12.05 -6.88
N SER A 175 -10.64 11.48 -6.43
CA SER A 175 -11.59 10.76 -7.29
C SER A 175 -12.28 11.69 -8.29
N ALA A 176 -12.66 12.90 -7.86
CA ALA A 176 -13.25 13.91 -8.74
C ALA A 176 -12.26 14.37 -9.82
N TRP A 177 -10.99 14.56 -9.45
CA TRP A 177 -9.95 14.91 -10.42
C TRP A 177 -9.71 13.80 -11.45
N LEU A 178 -9.68 12.53 -11.02
CA LEU A 178 -9.62 11.39 -11.93
C LEU A 178 -10.83 11.35 -12.87
N ALA A 179 -12.03 11.55 -12.33
CA ALA A 179 -13.28 11.52 -13.11
C ALA A 179 -13.31 12.63 -14.15
N SER A 180 -12.89 13.84 -13.79
CA SER A 180 -12.74 14.95 -14.73
C SER A 180 -11.71 14.63 -15.81
N SER A 181 -10.55 14.07 -15.43
CA SER A 181 -9.49 13.72 -16.39
C SER A 181 -9.92 12.65 -17.38
N VAL A 182 -10.76 11.68 -16.96
CA VAL A 182 -11.37 10.70 -17.85
C VAL A 182 -12.41 11.34 -18.76
N LYS A 183 -13.28 12.21 -18.21
CA LYS A 183 -14.29 12.95 -18.99
C LYS A 183 -13.66 13.82 -20.07
N ASP A 184 -12.54 14.46 -19.75
CA ASP A 184 -11.76 15.30 -20.65
C ASP A 184 -10.90 14.50 -21.64
N LYS A 185 -10.99 13.15 -21.63
CA LYS A 185 -10.19 12.25 -22.47
C LYS A 185 -8.69 12.49 -22.33
N LYS A 186 -8.23 12.77 -21.11
CA LYS A 186 -6.82 12.85 -20.73
C LYS A 186 -6.32 11.54 -20.12
N LEU A 187 -7.23 10.78 -19.50
CA LEU A 187 -6.95 9.48 -18.89
C LEU A 187 -7.95 8.44 -19.38
N ALA A 188 -7.48 7.19 -19.44
CA ALA A 188 -8.30 6.07 -19.83
C ALA A 188 -9.32 5.70 -18.72
N PRO A 189 -10.55 5.28 -19.07
CA PRO A 189 -11.59 4.94 -18.08
C PRO A 189 -11.20 3.82 -17.12
N TRP A 190 -10.36 2.88 -17.55
CA TRP A 190 -9.90 1.75 -16.72
C TRP A 190 -8.91 2.17 -15.62
N VAL A 191 -8.61 3.47 -15.47
CA VAL A 191 -7.98 4.00 -14.25
C VAL A 191 -8.85 3.71 -13.01
N PHE A 192 -10.19 3.66 -13.17
CA PHE A 192 -11.14 3.28 -12.13
C PHE A 192 -11.23 1.76 -11.95
N GLY A 193 -10.12 1.16 -11.50
CA GLY A 193 -10.09 -0.24 -11.10
C GLY A 193 -10.76 -0.49 -9.74
N ILE A 194 -10.89 -1.76 -9.37
CA ILE A 194 -11.49 -2.17 -8.08
C ILE A 194 -10.84 -1.50 -6.87
N CYS A 195 -9.53 -1.25 -6.92
CA CYS A 195 -8.81 -0.60 -5.83
C CYS A 195 -9.14 0.89 -5.68
N GLN A 196 -9.44 1.59 -6.79
CA GLN A 196 -9.94 2.97 -6.70
C GLN A 196 -11.33 3.00 -6.05
N GLN A 197 -12.19 2.01 -6.36
CA GLN A 197 -13.46 1.88 -5.66
C GLN A 197 -13.26 1.56 -4.17
N MET A 198 -12.38 0.63 -3.82
CA MET A 198 -12.06 0.30 -2.42
C MET A 198 -11.54 1.52 -1.65
N LEU A 199 -10.81 2.43 -2.31
CA LEU A 199 -10.37 3.70 -1.72
C LEU A 199 -11.56 4.55 -1.22
N THR A 200 -12.71 4.51 -1.90
CA THR A 200 -13.91 5.26 -1.50
C THR A 200 -14.56 4.72 -0.22
N HIS A 201 -14.31 3.45 0.10
CA HIS A 201 -14.85 2.81 1.30
C HIS A 201 -13.96 2.98 2.53
N LEU A 202 -12.76 3.54 2.37
CA LEU A 202 -11.71 3.54 3.39
C LEU A 202 -12.12 4.21 4.70
N ALA A 203 -12.81 5.36 4.62
CA ALA A 203 -13.26 6.05 5.82
C ALA A 203 -14.27 5.21 6.61
N ARG A 204 -15.19 4.53 5.90
CA ARG A 204 -16.16 3.63 6.55
C ARG A 204 -15.47 2.41 7.14
N THR A 205 -14.47 1.85 6.45
CA THR A 205 -13.66 0.75 6.98
C THR A 205 -12.97 1.14 8.28
N ILE A 206 -12.40 2.35 8.35
CA ILE A 206 -11.72 2.84 9.56
C ILE A 206 -12.72 3.12 10.68
N GLU A 207 -13.90 3.67 10.38
CA GLU A 207 -14.98 3.82 11.38
C GLU A 207 -15.37 2.48 12.02
N CYS A 208 -15.42 1.40 11.24
CA CYS A 208 -15.87 0.09 11.72
C CYS A 208 -14.75 -0.74 12.38
N LEU A 209 -13.52 -0.68 11.88
CA LEU A 209 -12.41 -1.56 12.28
C LEU A 209 -11.31 -0.84 13.06
N GLY A 210 -11.40 0.49 13.16
CA GLY A 210 -10.35 1.34 13.69
C GLY A 210 -9.24 1.65 12.67
N PRO A 211 -8.11 2.20 13.14
CA PRO A 211 -6.98 2.57 12.29
C PRO A 211 -6.40 1.38 11.52
N MET A 212 -6.12 1.57 10.22
CA MET A 212 -5.63 0.49 9.36
C MET A 212 -4.36 -0.22 9.85
N PRO A 213 -3.40 0.45 10.52
CA PRO A 213 -2.23 -0.25 11.05
C PRO A 213 -2.58 -1.38 12.04
N SER A 214 -3.71 -1.29 12.72
CA SER A 214 -4.15 -2.27 13.73
C SER A 214 -4.51 -3.64 13.15
N TYR A 215 -4.98 -3.68 11.90
CA TYR A 215 -5.35 -4.91 11.19
C TYR A 215 -4.56 -5.10 9.88
N SER A 216 -3.43 -4.42 9.73
CA SER A 216 -2.56 -4.57 8.56
C SER A 216 -1.79 -5.89 8.62
N ALA A 217 -1.58 -6.51 7.46
CA ALA A 217 -0.86 -7.78 7.32
C ALA A 217 0.68 -7.68 7.52
N PHE A 218 1.22 -6.52 7.91
CA PHE A 218 2.68 -6.31 8.02
C PHE A 218 3.37 -7.31 8.95
N ASN A 219 2.79 -7.59 10.12
CA ASN A 219 3.39 -8.49 11.08
C ASN A 219 3.38 -9.93 10.54
N MET A 220 2.26 -10.36 9.96
CA MET A 220 2.15 -11.69 9.34
C MET A 220 3.17 -11.87 8.21
N GLU A 221 3.30 -10.90 7.31
CA GLU A 221 4.27 -10.98 6.20
C GLU A 221 5.73 -10.97 6.69
N THR A 222 6.01 -10.20 7.75
CA THR A 222 7.33 -10.18 8.39
C THR A 222 7.65 -11.54 8.98
N THR A 223 6.71 -12.12 9.73
CA THR A 223 6.80 -13.47 10.32
C THR A 223 6.99 -14.54 9.24
N ILE A 224 6.21 -14.51 8.16
CA ILE A 224 6.37 -15.40 7.01
C ILE A 224 7.77 -15.24 6.41
N GLY A 225 8.27 -14.02 6.28
CA GLY A 225 9.62 -13.73 5.78
C GLY A 225 10.71 -14.31 6.68
N GLN A 226 10.53 -14.30 7.99
CA GLN A 226 11.44 -14.91 8.96
C GLN A 226 11.42 -16.43 8.85
N PHE A 227 10.23 -17.05 8.79
CA PHE A 227 10.11 -18.49 8.56
C PHE A 227 10.77 -18.92 7.26
N LYS A 228 10.53 -18.20 6.16
CA LYS A 228 11.19 -18.47 4.86
C LYS A 228 12.71 -18.45 4.94
N LYS A 229 13.30 -17.56 5.76
CA LYS A 229 14.77 -17.48 5.95
C LYS A 229 15.30 -18.59 6.86
N ALA A 230 14.50 -19.03 7.82
CA ALA A 230 14.85 -20.10 8.76
C ALA A 230 14.75 -21.49 8.11
N ILE A 231 13.84 -21.67 7.16
CA ILE A 231 13.72 -22.89 6.34
C ILE A 231 14.87 -22.93 5.33
N LYS A 232 15.93 -23.64 5.68
CA LYS A 232 17.18 -23.72 4.89
C LYS A 232 17.35 -25.05 4.15
N SER A 233 16.61 -26.10 4.55
CA SER A 233 16.76 -27.44 3.99
C SER A 233 16.23 -27.52 2.56
N ARG A 234 17.09 -27.95 1.63
CA ARG A 234 16.69 -28.26 0.24
C ARG A 234 16.34 -29.74 0.03
N LYS A 235 16.78 -30.61 0.94
CA LYS A 235 16.62 -32.08 0.82
C LYS A 235 15.29 -32.56 1.37
N ASP A 236 14.87 -31.99 2.50
CA ASP A 236 13.56 -32.22 3.09
C ASP A 236 13.05 -30.90 3.70
N PRO A 237 12.43 -30.04 2.88
CA PRO A 237 11.94 -28.74 3.32
C PRO A 237 10.74 -28.88 4.26
N GLY A 238 9.95 -29.97 4.15
CA GLY A 238 8.75 -30.18 4.97
C GLY A 238 9.09 -30.43 6.43
N THR A 239 9.98 -31.40 6.70
CA THR A 239 10.43 -31.69 8.07
C THR A 239 11.17 -30.50 8.68
N ASN A 240 11.99 -29.80 7.89
CA ASN A 240 12.69 -28.61 8.37
C ASN A 240 11.72 -27.47 8.71
N ALA A 241 10.70 -27.22 7.89
CA ALA A 241 9.67 -26.24 8.18
C ALA A 241 8.88 -26.60 9.43
N GLY A 242 8.48 -27.88 9.58
CA GLY A 242 7.83 -28.36 10.80
C GLY A 242 8.65 -28.08 12.06
N ASN A 243 9.94 -28.41 12.03
CA ASN A 243 10.84 -28.15 13.17
C ASN A 243 10.98 -26.65 13.47
N VAL A 244 11.14 -25.80 12.44
CA VAL A 244 11.22 -24.34 12.59
C VAL A 244 9.95 -23.79 13.24
N LEU A 245 8.78 -24.22 12.77
CA LEU A 245 7.49 -23.75 13.29
C LEU A 245 7.28 -24.18 14.75
N VAL A 246 7.59 -25.44 15.10
CA VAL A 246 7.45 -25.95 16.47
C VAL A 246 8.37 -25.21 17.43
N VAL A 247 9.64 -24.99 17.05
CA VAL A 247 10.60 -24.24 17.88
C VAL A 247 10.13 -22.80 18.09
N SER A 248 9.73 -22.10 17.03
CA SER A 248 9.24 -20.73 17.14
C SER A 248 7.96 -20.62 17.98
N ALA A 249 7.03 -21.58 17.84
CA ALA A 249 5.81 -21.62 18.66
C ALA A 249 6.15 -21.79 20.15
N ALA A 250 7.07 -22.71 20.48
CA ALA A 250 7.50 -22.94 21.86
C ALA A 250 8.22 -21.71 22.47
N GLU A 251 9.06 -21.03 21.69
CA GLU A 251 9.73 -19.80 22.12
C GLU A 251 8.72 -18.69 22.43
N HIS A 252 7.72 -18.50 21.57
CA HIS A 252 6.69 -17.47 21.75
C HIS A 252 5.76 -17.76 22.93
N ASP A 253 5.45 -19.04 23.15
CA ASP A 253 4.68 -19.43 24.33
C ASP A 253 5.43 -19.08 25.63
N ARG A 254 6.72 -19.40 25.69
CA ARG A 254 7.59 -19.03 26.81
C ARG A 254 7.67 -17.51 27.03
N GLU A 255 7.74 -16.71 25.96
CA GLU A 255 7.77 -15.25 26.06
C GLU A 255 6.44 -14.67 26.59
N ARG A 256 5.30 -15.22 26.15
CA ARG A 256 3.99 -14.81 26.68
C ARG A 256 3.86 -15.04 28.17
N THR A 257 4.26 -16.23 28.65
CA THR A 257 4.21 -16.56 30.08
C THR A 257 5.10 -15.65 30.94
N GLN A 258 6.13 -15.03 30.36
CA GLN A 258 7.01 -14.09 31.05
C GLN A 258 6.48 -12.64 31.05
N CYS A 259 5.61 -12.27 30.11
CA CYS A 259 5.14 -10.89 29.92
C CYS A 259 3.91 -10.54 30.78
N THR A 260 3.18 -11.54 31.29
CA THR A 260 1.95 -11.36 32.12
C THR A 260 2.20 -10.79 33.52
N THR A 261 3.42 -10.35 33.84
CA THR A 261 3.83 -9.89 35.18
C THR A 261 3.84 -8.36 35.38
N GLU A 262 3.48 -7.55 34.39
CA GLU A 262 3.53 -6.07 34.46
C GLU A 262 2.12 -5.44 34.21
N PRO A 263 1.65 -4.51 35.05
CA PRO A 263 0.30 -3.93 34.92
C PRO A 263 0.19 -2.87 33.81
N LEU A 264 -0.84 -2.97 32.98
CA LEU A 264 -1.17 -2.02 31.90
C LEU A 264 -1.69 -0.68 32.45
N ARG A 265 -1.12 0.45 32.02
CA ARG A 265 -1.64 1.80 32.29
C ARG A 265 -2.68 2.19 31.25
N LEU A 266 -3.92 2.42 31.69
CA LEU A 266 -5.04 2.86 30.84
C LEU A 266 -5.04 4.39 30.68
N ASN A 267 -5.09 4.90 29.45
CA ASN A 267 -5.32 6.32 29.13
C ASN A 267 -6.75 6.50 28.59
N SER A 268 -7.55 7.34 29.23
CA SER A 268 -9.01 7.46 29.06
C SER A 268 -9.50 8.26 27.84
N HIS A 269 -8.63 8.59 26.87
CA HIS A 269 -8.97 9.47 25.74
C HIS A 269 -8.75 8.85 24.35
N VAL A 270 -8.38 7.57 24.29
CA VAL A 270 -8.13 6.84 23.04
C VAL A 270 -9.25 5.83 22.85
N LEU A 271 -9.76 5.68 21.62
CA LEU A 271 -10.58 4.54 21.24
C LEU A 271 -9.71 3.28 21.33
N SER A 272 -9.66 2.68 22.52
CA SER A 272 -9.17 1.33 22.71
C SER A 272 -10.32 0.36 22.46
N VAL A 273 -10.06 -0.67 21.67
CA VAL A 273 -10.96 -1.83 21.63
C VAL A 273 -10.83 -2.52 22.98
N ASP A 274 -11.92 -2.49 23.76
CA ASP A 274 -12.06 -3.37 24.93
C ASP A 274 -12.11 -4.81 24.41
N THR A 275 -10.99 -5.54 24.49
CA THR A 275 -10.98 -6.99 24.27
C THR A 275 -11.24 -7.70 25.60
N VAL A 276 -12.49 -7.67 26.04
CA VAL A 276 -13.00 -8.70 26.94
C VAL A 276 -13.71 -9.70 26.05
N ASP A 277 -12.98 -10.71 25.59
CA ASP A 277 -13.46 -12.08 25.31
C ASP A 277 -12.40 -12.86 24.51
N GLU A 278 -11.93 -13.97 25.12
CA GLU A 278 -11.43 -15.28 24.64
C GLU A 278 -10.95 -15.54 23.19
N LEU A 279 -10.74 -14.52 22.37
CA LEU A 279 -10.41 -14.57 20.93
C LEU A 279 -9.32 -13.55 20.58
N ASP A 280 -8.37 -13.33 21.49
CA ASP A 280 -7.19 -12.53 21.21
C ASP A 280 -6.43 -13.13 20.02
N TYR A 281 -6.50 -12.43 18.88
CA TYR A 281 -5.69 -12.74 17.71
C TYR A 281 -4.22 -12.69 18.11
N GLU A 282 -3.44 -13.71 17.71
CA GLU A 282 -2.01 -13.76 18.02
C GLU A 282 -1.29 -12.56 17.39
N VAL A 283 -0.96 -11.57 18.22
CA VAL A 283 -0.09 -10.47 17.81
C VAL A 283 1.35 -10.97 17.89
N TRP A 284 1.84 -11.47 16.76
CA TRP A 284 3.25 -11.87 16.62
C TRP A 284 4.14 -10.62 16.71
N GLY A 285 4.86 -10.49 17.84
CA GLY A 285 5.90 -9.47 18.02
C GLY A 285 7.15 -9.77 17.17
N PRO A 286 8.09 -8.80 17.05
CA PRO A 286 9.32 -9.02 16.31
C PRO A 286 10.21 -10.07 17.00
N PHE A 287 10.50 -11.17 16.29
CA PHE A 287 11.45 -12.19 16.75
C PHE A 287 12.80 -11.56 17.11
N LYS A 288 13.33 -11.90 18.29
CA LYS A 288 14.76 -11.72 18.55
C LYS A 288 15.51 -12.59 17.55
N THR A 289 16.46 -11.98 16.82
CA THR A 289 17.38 -12.72 15.96
C THR A 289 17.91 -13.92 16.74
N LEU A 290 17.69 -15.13 16.20
CA LEU A 290 18.34 -16.37 16.62
C LEU A 290 19.85 -16.22 16.41
N CYS A 291 20.50 -15.47 17.31
CA CYS A 291 21.93 -15.50 17.51
C CYS A 291 22.21 -16.72 18.37
N ASN A 292 23.03 -17.63 17.84
CA ASN A 292 23.60 -18.72 18.59
C ASN A 292 24.22 -18.17 19.88
N SER A 293 23.65 -18.57 21.01
CA SER A 293 24.16 -18.25 22.33
C SER A 293 25.48 -18.99 22.55
N THR A 294 26.61 -18.33 22.29
CA THR A 294 27.82 -18.55 23.09
C THR A 294 27.85 -17.46 24.14
N ALA A 295 27.69 -17.89 25.40
CA ALA A 295 27.66 -17.04 26.57
C ALA A 295 28.94 -16.21 26.72
N SER A 296 28.78 -14.91 27.00
CA SER A 296 29.72 -14.18 27.86
C SER A 296 28.99 -13.02 28.51
N THR A 297 28.85 -13.12 29.82
CA THR A 297 28.30 -12.16 30.77
C THR A 297 29.08 -10.85 30.75
N THR A 298 28.43 -9.70 30.53
CA THR A 298 28.76 -8.45 31.24
C THR A 298 27.64 -7.42 31.11
N ASN A 299 27.26 -6.86 32.25
CA ASN A 299 26.16 -5.92 32.46
C ASN A 299 26.33 -4.62 31.64
N GLN A 300 25.28 -4.19 30.95
CA GLN A 300 25.13 -2.80 30.50
C GLN A 300 23.81 -2.23 31.00
N THR A 301 23.93 -1.22 31.84
CA THR A 301 22.87 -0.26 32.17
C THR A 301 22.72 0.67 30.97
N THR A 302 21.58 0.64 30.28
CA THR A 302 21.30 1.60 29.19
C THR A 302 19.94 2.24 29.37
N THR A 303 19.98 3.48 29.84
CA THR A 303 18.90 4.46 29.79
C THR A 303 18.70 4.90 28.34
N TRP A 304 17.47 4.85 27.81
CA TRP A 304 17.13 5.47 26.52
C TRP A 304 16.14 6.62 26.76
N ARG A 305 16.55 7.84 26.38
CA ARG A 305 15.66 8.96 26.06
C ARG A 305 15.52 9.04 24.54
N ILE A 306 14.32 9.48 24.14
CA ILE A 306 13.76 9.65 22.79
C ILE A 306 14.72 10.31 21.82
#